data_AF-A0A542WZR0-F1
#
_entry.id   AF-A0A542WZR0-F1
#
_cell.length_a   1.000
_cell.length_b   1.000
_cell.length_c   1.000
_cell.angle_alpha   90.00
_cell.angle_beta   90.00
_cell.angle_gamma   90.00
#
_symmetry.space_group_name_H-M   'P 1'
#
loop_
_entity.id
_entity.type
_entity.pdbx_description
1 polymer ?
#
loop_
_entity_poly.entity_id
_entity_poly.type
_entity_poly.pdbx_seq_one_letter_code
_entity_poly.pdbx_strand_id
1 'polypeptide(L)'
;MNRGFLTAELLVPLALLTTAVLVLLQRFLTRPAPSVDTGVEVRPQPPEDVRPVDVGVLLTGRVQDRDVAAVVVDLLVRGALRVEDRADGPVLLAGDTQAPGLTVGEHVLALDVQQRPAGVPMADVETELATYVQRLGAEVVDRARVRGWFAPASPCPPWVWLPGQVLAAGVLFSGSFLLAVITGWGVVAGARRFGASPFRRTGRGEQAAAQLNAFRRFLETERRTNPGGTARHLPWLVALGLEDDWGSWTFGTSGLPDVQSVLSR
;
A
#
# COMPACT_ATOMS: atom_id res chain seq x y z
N MET A 1 8.37 9.18 61.48
CA MET A 1 7.10 8.95 60.75
C MET A 1 7.24 9.56 59.35
N ASN A 2 7.53 8.72 58.34
CA ASN A 2 7.92 9.11 56.98
C ASN A 2 6.76 9.75 56.20
N ARG A 3 6.74 11.09 56.08
CA ARG A 3 5.76 11.81 55.24
C ARG A 3 6.07 11.81 53.74
N GLY A 4 7.26 11.33 53.33
CA GLY A 4 7.68 11.30 51.93
C GLY A 4 7.19 10.10 51.11
N PHE A 5 6.67 9.05 51.73
CA PHE A 5 6.27 7.82 51.01
C PHE A 5 4.85 7.88 50.43
N LEU A 6 3.96 8.68 51.02
CA LEU A 6 2.55 8.74 50.61
C LEU A 6 2.31 9.58 49.35
N THR A 7 3.22 10.48 48.98
CA THR A 7 3.06 11.32 47.77
C THR A 7 3.52 10.60 46.50
N ALA A 8 4.49 9.70 46.59
CA ALA A 8 5.01 8.98 45.42
C ALA A 8 4.03 7.91 44.89
N GLU A 9 3.32 7.20 45.79
CA GLU A 9 2.35 6.16 45.43
C GLU A 9 1.14 6.70 44.65
N LEU A 10 0.72 7.94 44.90
CA LEU A 10 -0.43 8.57 44.23
C LEU A 10 -0.08 9.25 42.90
N LEU A 11 1.18 9.63 42.71
CA LEU A 11 1.65 10.30 41.49
C LEU A 11 1.77 9.33 40.30
N VAL A 12 2.16 8.07 40.56
CA VAL A 12 2.30 7.05 39.51
C VAL A 12 0.97 6.71 38.82
N PRO A 13 -0.13 6.39 39.52
CA PRO A 13 -1.41 6.09 38.86
C PRO A 13 -2.01 7.32 38.17
N LEU A 14 -1.80 8.53 38.71
CA LEU A 14 -2.26 9.76 38.08
C LEU A 14 -1.54 10.01 36.74
N ALA A 15 -0.22 9.82 36.71
CA ALA A 15 0.58 9.94 35.49
C ALA A 15 0.18 8.89 34.42
N LEU A 16 -0.11 7.66 34.84
CA LEU A 16 -0.63 6.61 33.96
C LEU A 16 -2.01 6.97 33.40
N LEU A 17 -2.91 7.51 34.23
CA LEU A 17 -4.25 7.91 33.79
C LEU A 17 -4.19 9.09 32.82
N THR A 18 -3.36 10.10 33.06
CA THR A 18 -3.17 11.21 32.13
C THR A 18 -2.57 10.75 30.81
N THR A 19 -1.60 9.83 30.84
CA THR A 19 -1.00 9.26 29.62
C THR A 19 -2.03 8.44 28.85
N ALA A 20 -2.83 7.61 29.54
CA ALA A 20 -3.89 6.83 28.92
C ALA A 20 -4.96 7.71 28.27
N VAL A 21 -5.44 8.75 28.96
CA VAL A 21 -6.40 9.72 28.42
C VAL A 21 -5.84 10.42 27.18
N LEU A 22 -4.57 10.80 27.21
CA LEU A 22 -3.96 11.53 26.12
C LEU A 22 -3.66 10.64 24.89
N VAL A 23 -3.28 9.38 25.11
CA VAL A 23 -3.18 8.37 24.04
C VAL A 23 -4.57 8.09 23.45
N LEU A 24 -5.61 8.02 24.27
CA LEU A 24 -6.99 7.82 23.80
C LEU A 24 -7.49 9.04 23.01
N LEU A 25 -7.19 10.25 23.47
CA LEU A 25 -7.51 11.51 22.82
C LEU A 25 -6.76 11.64 21.48
N GLN A 26 -5.48 11.28 21.45
CA GLN A 26 -4.70 11.24 20.22
C GLN A 26 -5.31 10.23 19.26
N ARG A 27 -5.65 9.01 19.72
CA ARG A 27 -6.35 8.02 18.90
C ARG A 27 -7.71 8.49 18.42
N PHE A 28 -8.40 9.35 19.17
CA PHE A 28 -9.69 9.94 18.79
C PHE A 28 -9.53 11.06 17.74
N LEU A 29 -8.55 11.94 17.92
CA LEU A 29 -8.27 13.07 17.03
C LEU A 29 -7.59 12.64 15.74
N THR A 30 -6.79 11.57 15.76
CA THR A 30 -6.16 10.98 14.57
C THR A 30 -6.97 9.82 14.00
N ARG A 31 -8.26 9.68 14.35
CA ARG A 31 -9.11 8.66 13.71
C ARG A 31 -9.05 8.93 12.21
N PRO A 32 -8.64 7.94 11.38
CA PRO A 32 -8.79 8.08 9.95
C PRO A 32 -10.25 8.40 9.68
N ALA A 33 -10.50 9.32 8.75
CA ALA A 33 -11.86 9.67 8.34
C ALA A 33 -12.62 8.36 8.07
N PRO A 34 -13.86 8.23 8.58
CA PRO A 34 -14.63 7.02 8.40
C PRO A 34 -14.62 6.70 6.91
N SER A 35 -14.07 5.53 6.55
CA SER A 35 -14.14 5.04 5.18
C SER A 35 -15.60 5.02 4.82
N VAL A 36 -15.98 5.86 3.87
CA VAL A 36 -17.34 6.00 3.41
C VAL A 36 -17.71 4.69 2.71
N ASP A 37 -18.16 3.70 3.47
CA ASP A 37 -18.94 2.56 3.01
C ASP A 37 -20.36 3.07 2.75
N THR A 38 -20.48 4.12 1.93
CA THR A 38 -21.75 4.37 1.26
C THR A 38 -22.02 3.11 0.45
N GLY A 39 -23.25 2.62 0.49
CA GLY A 39 -23.73 1.51 -0.33
C GLY A 39 -23.61 1.83 -1.81
N VAL A 40 -22.38 1.84 -2.30
CA VAL A 40 -22.02 2.03 -3.70
C VAL A 40 -22.41 0.73 -4.37
N GLU A 41 -23.39 0.86 -5.26
CA GLU A 41 -23.87 -0.17 -6.16
C GLU A 41 -22.68 -0.89 -6.81
N VAL A 42 -22.77 -2.22 -6.86
CA VAL A 42 -21.76 -3.08 -7.45
C VAL A 42 -21.55 -2.64 -8.91
N ARG A 43 -20.36 -2.13 -9.24
CA ARG A 43 -20.03 -1.72 -10.61
C ARG A 43 -19.14 -2.76 -11.28
N PRO A 44 -19.46 -3.17 -12.52
CA PRO A 44 -18.66 -4.13 -13.26
C PRO A 44 -17.39 -3.54 -13.88
N GLN A 45 -17.23 -2.21 -13.83
CA GLN A 45 -16.13 -1.50 -14.49
C GLN A 45 -15.21 -0.86 -13.43
N PRO A 46 -13.87 -0.91 -13.59
CA PRO A 46 -12.96 -0.18 -12.73
C PRO A 46 -13.19 1.33 -12.81
N PRO A 47 -12.77 2.09 -11.77
CA PRO A 47 -12.90 3.55 -11.78
C PRO A 47 -12.16 4.17 -12.98
N GLU A 48 -12.75 5.22 -13.56
CA GLU A 48 -12.09 5.99 -14.61
C GLU A 48 -10.77 6.57 -14.09
N ASP A 49 -9.74 6.58 -14.94
CA ASP A 49 -8.39 7.04 -14.65
C ASP A 49 -7.61 6.26 -13.57
N VAL A 50 -8.11 5.13 -13.06
CA VAL A 50 -7.36 4.26 -12.14
C VAL A 50 -6.75 3.09 -12.91
N ARG A 51 -5.46 2.84 -12.69
CA ARG A 51 -4.77 1.66 -13.22
C ARG A 51 -4.57 0.60 -12.13
N PRO A 52 -4.32 -0.67 -12.50
CA PRO A 52 -4.01 -1.72 -11.53
C PRO A 52 -2.89 -1.33 -10.55
N VAL A 53 -1.84 -0.66 -11.04
CA VAL A 53 -0.73 -0.17 -10.20
C VAL A 53 -1.12 0.87 -9.16
N ASP A 54 -2.20 1.62 -9.41
CA ASP A 54 -2.64 2.70 -8.55
C ASP A 54 -3.43 2.17 -7.33
N VAL A 55 -3.82 0.87 -7.34
CA VAL A 55 -4.70 0.24 -6.34
C VAL A 55 -4.12 0.31 -4.93
N GLY A 56 -2.88 -0.16 -4.73
CA GLY A 56 -2.29 -0.16 -3.39
C GLY A 56 -2.14 1.26 -2.84
N VAL A 57 -1.71 2.22 -3.66
CA VAL A 57 -1.64 3.62 -3.25
C VAL A 57 -3.02 4.17 -2.93
N LEU A 58 -4.03 3.90 -3.76
CA LEU A 58 -5.38 4.41 -3.53
C LEU A 58 -5.99 3.82 -2.25
N LEU A 59 -5.79 2.53 -1.95
CA LEU A 59 -6.39 1.82 -0.81
C LEU A 59 -5.58 1.90 0.49
N THR A 60 -4.26 2.05 0.43
CA THR A 60 -3.39 2.02 1.62
C THR A 60 -2.49 3.24 1.75
N GLY A 61 -2.41 4.10 0.73
CA GLY A 61 -1.50 5.25 0.67
C GLY A 61 -0.05 4.87 0.37
N ARG A 62 0.21 3.59 0.04
CA ARG A 62 1.54 3.06 -0.25
C ARG A 62 1.48 2.08 -1.41
N VAL A 63 2.57 2.01 -2.16
CA VAL A 63 2.78 0.99 -3.20
C VAL A 63 3.08 -0.32 -2.50
N GLN A 64 2.44 -1.39 -2.92
CA GLN A 64 2.61 -2.75 -2.42
C GLN A 64 3.33 -3.59 -3.46
N ASP A 65 4.00 -4.65 -3.04
CA ASP A 65 4.77 -5.53 -3.93
C ASP A 65 3.87 -6.16 -5.01
N ARG A 66 2.61 -6.47 -4.68
CA ARG A 66 1.62 -6.96 -5.64
C ARG A 66 1.22 -5.96 -6.72
N ASP A 67 1.32 -4.66 -6.46
CA ASP A 67 1.01 -3.63 -7.45
C ASP A 67 2.01 -3.71 -8.62
N VAL A 68 3.23 -4.18 -8.37
CA VAL A 68 4.28 -4.34 -9.39
C VAL A 68 3.92 -5.45 -10.36
N ALA A 69 3.46 -6.60 -9.89
CA ALA A 69 3.03 -7.62 -10.84
C ALA A 69 1.71 -7.34 -11.48
N ALA A 70 0.82 -6.61 -10.80
CA ALA A 70 -0.34 -6.09 -11.48
C ALA A 70 0.08 -5.29 -12.72
N VAL A 71 1.19 -4.54 -12.67
CA VAL A 71 1.79 -3.90 -13.87
C VAL A 71 2.32 -4.93 -14.87
N VAL A 72 3.12 -5.91 -14.44
CA VAL A 72 3.66 -6.91 -15.36
C VAL A 72 2.54 -7.65 -16.08
N VAL A 73 1.52 -8.09 -15.36
CA VAL A 73 0.33 -8.77 -15.89
C VAL A 73 -0.50 -7.83 -16.78
N ASP A 74 -0.68 -6.57 -16.39
CA ASP A 74 -1.34 -5.55 -17.22
C ASP A 74 -0.62 -5.35 -18.56
N LEU A 75 0.72 -5.30 -18.54
CA LEU A 75 1.53 -5.17 -19.75
C LEU A 75 1.52 -6.44 -20.62
N LEU A 76 1.44 -7.63 -20.00
CA LEU A 76 1.25 -8.89 -20.71
C LEU A 76 -0.11 -8.92 -21.43
N VAL A 77 -1.18 -8.52 -20.74
CA VAL A 77 -2.54 -8.48 -21.32
C VAL A 77 -2.63 -7.44 -22.45
N ARG A 78 -1.92 -6.32 -22.32
CA ARG A 78 -1.85 -5.28 -23.37
C ARG A 78 -0.89 -5.62 -24.51
N GLY A 79 -0.13 -6.71 -24.41
CA GLY A 79 0.85 -7.14 -25.40
C GLY A 79 2.15 -6.31 -25.44
N ALA A 80 2.37 -5.41 -24.46
CA ALA A 80 3.61 -4.67 -24.32
C ALA A 80 4.77 -5.55 -23.79
N LEU A 81 4.41 -6.61 -23.08
CA LEU A 81 5.30 -7.70 -22.67
C LEU A 81 4.75 -9.03 -23.18
N ARG A 82 5.60 -10.05 -23.28
CA ARG A 82 5.23 -11.43 -23.60
C ARG A 82 6.05 -12.41 -22.77
N VAL A 83 5.46 -13.57 -22.48
CA VAL A 83 6.17 -14.69 -21.86
C VAL A 83 6.43 -15.75 -22.91
N GLU A 84 7.67 -16.21 -23.00
CA GLU A 84 8.05 -17.38 -23.80
C GLU A 84 8.63 -18.46 -22.89
N ASP A 85 8.16 -19.70 -23.04
CA ASP A 85 8.74 -20.85 -22.36
C ASP A 85 10.05 -21.25 -23.04
N ARG A 86 11.15 -21.21 -22.28
CA ARG A 86 12.46 -21.70 -22.71
C ARG A 86 12.88 -22.90 -21.89
N ALA A 87 13.95 -23.56 -22.32
CA ALA A 87 14.50 -24.74 -21.64
C ALA A 87 14.83 -24.49 -20.15
N ASP A 88 15.26 -23.26 -19.82
CA ASP A 88 15.62 -22.84 -18.46
C ASP A 88 14.43 -22.26 -17.66
N GLY A 89 13.22 -22.25 -18.24
CA GLY A 89 12.00 -21.74 -17.63
C GLY A 89 11.33 -20.59 -18.41
N PRO A 90 10.21 -20.04 -17.90
CA PRO A 90 9.50 -18.95 -18.53
C PRO A 90 10.32 -17.65 -18.47
N VAL A 91 10.45 -16.99 -19.62
CA VAL A 91 11.21 -15.75 -19.77
C VAL A 91 10.29 -14.63 -20.23
N LEU A 92 10.40 -13.47 -19.56
CA LEU A 92 9.72 -12.25 -19.91
C LEU A 92 10.49 -11.52 -21.02
N LEU A 93 9.80 -11.20 -22.11
CA LEU A 93 10.35 -10.52 -23.27
C LEU A 93 9.51 -9.29 -23.60
N ALA A 94 10.10 -8.35 -24.31
CA ALA A 94 9.36 -7.20 -24.83
C ALA A 94 8.40 -7.66 -25.94
N GLY A 95 7.19 -7.13 -25.91
CA GLY A 95 6.22 -7.20 -26.99
C GLY A 95 6.20 -5.88 -27.75
N ASP A 96 4.99 -5.32 -27.94
CA ASP A 96 4.80 -4.00 -28.57
C ASP A 96 5.06 -2.87 -27.57
N THR A 97 6.27 -2.31 -27.61
CA THR A 97 6.66 -1.18 -26.74
C THR A 97 5.94 0.13 -27.08
N GLN A 98 5.24 0.21 -28.21
CA GLN A 98 4.48 1.37 -28.66
C GLN A 98 2.98 1.25 -28.41
N ALA A 99 2.56 0.25 -27.62
CA ALA A 99 1.16 0.06 -27.28
C ALA A 99 0.53 1.35 -26.73
N PRO A 100 -0.65 1.75 -27.22
CA PRO A 100 -1.29 3.00 -26.81
C PRO A 100 -1.66 2.96 -25.32
N GLY A 101 -1.45 4.08 -24.62
CA GLY A 101 -1.86 4.22 -23.23
C GLY A 101 -0.86 3.70 -22.19
N LEU A 102 0.39 3.43 -22.54
CA LEU A 102 1.46 3.18 -21.56
C LEU A 102 1.75 4.43 -20.72
N THR A 103 1.97 4.27 -19.41
CA THR A 103 2.57 5.34 -18.58
C THR A 103 4.06 5.49 -18.86
N VAL A 104 4.67 6.58 -18.37
CA VAL A 104 6.12 6.80 -18.54
C VAL A 104 6.91 5.64 -17.93
N GLY A 105 6.57 5.22 -16.71
CA GLY A 105 7.18 4.06 -16.06
C GLY A 105 6.97 2.77 -16.84
N GLU A 106 5.73 2.49 -17.25
CA GLU A 106 5.42 1.30 -18.05
C GLU A 106 6.20 1.25 -19.37
N HIS A 107 6.37 2.40 -20.04
CA HIS A 107 7.15 2.49 -21.27
C HIS A 107 8.65 2.27 -21.02
N VAL A 108 9.19 2.83 -19.93
CA VAL A 108 10.57 2.60 -19.51
C VAL A 108 10.81 1.12 -19.20
N LEU A 109 9.88 0.44 -18.53
CA LEU A 109 9.96 -1.00 -18.29
C LEU A 109 10.00 -1.80 -19.60
N ALA A 110 9.09 -1.50 -20.52
CA ALA A 110 9.01 -2.21 -21.79
C ALA A 110 10.30 -2.03 -22.63
N LEU A 111 10.86 -0.81 -22.64
CA LEU A 111 12.15 -0.52 -23.29
C LEU A 111 13.33 -1.22 -22.60
N ASP A 112 13.35 -1.27 -21.27
CA ASP A 112 14.41 -1.91 -20.48
C ASP A 112 14.43 -3.43 -20.73
N VAL A 113 13.25 -4.07 -20.84
CA VAL A 113 13.13 -5.48 -21.26
C VAL A 113 13.52 -5.64 -22.73
N GLN A 114 13.18 -4.70 -23.61
CA GLN A 114 13.53 -4.76 -25.04
C GLN A 114 15.04 -4.72 -25.29
N GLN A 115 15.78 -3.98 -24.47
CA GLN A 115 17.25 -3.92 -24.54
C GLN A 115 17.94 -5.22 -24.08
N ARG A 116 17.20 -6.15 -23.46
CA ARG A 116 17.69 -7.46 -23.04
C ARG A 116 17.22 -8.55 -24.03
N PRO A 117 17.99 -8.90 -25.06
CA PRO A 117 17.59 -9.90 -26.05
C PRO A 117 17.42 -11.32 -25.45
N ALA A 118 18.11 -11.60 -24.35
CA ALA A 118 17.93 -12.84 -23.60
C ALA A 118 16.58 -12.90 -22.87
N GLY A 119 15.94 -11.76 -22.62
CA GLY A 119 14.77 -11.61 -21.74
C GLY A 119 15.12 -11.63 -20.27
N VAL A 120 14.12 -11.43 -19.41
CA VAL A 120 14.25 -11.50 -17.96
C VAL A 120 13.64 -12.82 -17.48
N PRO A 121 14.42 -13.75 -16.90
CA PRO A 121 13.88 -14.99 -16.34
C PRO A 121 12.84 -14.67 -15.27
N MET A 122 11.68 -15.33 -15.30
CA MET A 122 10.62 -15.06 -14.34
C MET A 122 11.03 -15.32 -12.87
N ALA A 123 12.03 -16.16 -12.64
CA ALA A 123 12.60 -16.40 -11.32
C ALA A 123 13.34 -15.18 -10.75
N ASP A 124 13.95 -14.37 -11.62
CA ASP A 124 14.80 -13.24 -11.24
C ASP A 124 14.08 -11.88 -11.39
N VAL A 125 12.83 -11.89 -11.87
CA VAL A 125 12.02 -10.69 -12.15
C VAL A 125 11.96 -9.74 -10.96
N GLU A 126 11.78 -10.23 -9.72
CA GLU A 126 11.73 -9.35 -8.54
C GLU A 126 13.06 -8.61 -8.33
N THR A 127 14.18 -9.34 -8.40
CA THR A 127 15.52 -8.80 -8.19
C THR A 127 15.93 -7.85 -9.31
N GLU A 128 15.72 -8.25 -10.56
CA GLU A 128 16.04 -7.48 -11.76
C GLU A 128 15.19 -6.20 -11.87
N LEU A 129 13.94 -6.25 -11.39
CA LEU A 129 13.02 -5.11 -11.42
C LEU A 129 13.03 -4.28 -10.15
N ALA A 130 13.80 -4.61 -9.12
CA ALA A 130 13.81 -3.86 -7.86
C ALA A 130 14.02 -2.35 -8.04
N THR A 131 14.92 -1.98 -8.97
CA THR A 131 15.18 -0.56 -9.30
C THR A 131 13.99 0.08 -10.03
N TYR A 132 13.29 -0.68 -10.86
CA TYR A 132 12.07 -0.22 -11.52
C TYR A 132 10.95 -0.01 -10.49
N VAL A 133 10.75 -0.93 -9.55
CA VAL A 133 9.75 -0.82 -8.48
C VAL A 133 9.92 0.47 -7.69
N GLN A 134 11.15 0.82 -7.33
CA GLN A 134 11.43 2.06 -6.60
C GLN A 134 11.05 3.31 -7.42
N ARG A 135 11.37 3.33 -8.72
CA ARG A 135 11.04 4.47 -9.61
C ARG A 135 9.55 4.55 -9.92
N LEU A 136 8.94 3.41 -10.26
CA LEU A 136 7.51 3.29 -10.49
C LEU A 136 6.73 3.73 -9.26
N GLY A 137 7.17 3.34 -8.07
CA GLY A 137 6.48 3.72 -6.85
C GLY A 137 6.46 5.22 -6.60
N ALA A 138 7.56 5.92 -6.90
CA ALA A 138 7.60 7.38 -6.85
C ALA A 138 6.65 8.01 -7.89
N GLU A 139 6.64 7.51 -9.13
CA GLU A 139 5.75 7.99 -10.19
C GLU A 139 4.27 7.80 -9.83
N VAL A 140 3.90 6.64 -9.29
CA VAL A 140 2.50 6.34 -8.89
C VAL A 140 2.05 7.29 -7.79
N VAL A 141 2.91 7.56 -6.81
CA VAL A 141 2.60 8.51 -5.73
C VAL A 141 2.47 9.94 -6.27
N ASP A 142 3.36 10.37 -7.16
CA ASP A 142 3.28 11.70 -7.77
C ASP A 142 2.03 11.84 -8.64
N ARG A 143 1.70 10.83 -9.44
CA ARG A 143 0.47 10.77 -10.23
C ARG A 143 -0.77 10.84 -9.35
N ALA A 144 -0.78 10.13 -8.23
CA ALA A 144 -1.88 10.17 -7.26
C ALA A 144 -2.05 11.58 -6.63
N ARG A 145 -0.95 12.31 -6.41
CA ARG A 145 -0.99 13.72 -5.97
C ARG A 145 -1.49 14.65 -7.07
N VAL A 146 -0.99 14.51 -8.30
CA VAL A 146 -1.39 15.35 -9.45
C VAL A 146 -2.87 15.16 -9.78
N ARG A 147 -3.38 13.92 -9.69
CA ARG A 147 -4.81 13.60 -9.83
C ARG A 147 -5.67 14.10 -8.66
N GLY A 148 -5.04 14.64 -7.62
CA GLY A 148 -5.70 15.18 -6.45
C GLY A 148 -6.38 14.12 -5.59
N TRP A 149 -5.95 12.85 -5.62
CA TRP A 149 -6.49 11.81 -4.72
C TRP A 149 -6.03 12.01 -3.28
N PHE A 150 -4.86 12.64 -3.11
CA PHE A 150 -4.27 12.92 -1.82
C PHE A 150 -3.98 14.40 -1.66
N ALA A 151 -4.38 14.95 -0.51
CA ALA A 151 -3.98 16.30 -0.14
C ALA A 151 -2.51 16.28 0.30
N PRO A 152 -1.74 17.36 0.06
CA PRO A 152 -0.43 17.51 0.67
C PRO A 152 -0.57 17.36 2.18
N ALA A 153 0.33 16.56 2.78
CA ALA A 153 0.40 16.39 4.22
C ALA A 153 0.51 17.77 4.87
N SER A 154 -0.52 18.22 5.58
CA SER A 154 -0.35 19.36 6.48
C SER A 154 0.63 18.90 7.56
N PRO A 155 1.72 19.65 7.85
CA PRO A 155 2.60 19.30 8.95
C PRO A 155 1.73 19.09 10.19
N CYS A 156 1.91 17.95 10.87
CA CYS A 156 1.21 17.70 12.13
C CYS A 156 1.40 18.93 13.01
N PRO A 157 0.31 19.57 13.48
CA PRO A 157 0.45 20.77 14.29
C PRO A 157 1.38 20.49 15.48
N PRO A 158 2.26 21.44 15.86
CA PRO A 158 3.23 21.22 16.92
C PRO A 158 2.55 20.83 18.25
N TRP A 159 1.29 21.24 18.46
CA TRP A 159 0.50 20.88 19.64
C TRP A 159 0.19 19.39 19.78
N VAL A 160 0.25 18.61 18.68
CA VAL A 160 0.10 17.15 18.72
C VAL A 160 1.27 16.47 19.45
N TRP A 161 2.45 17.12 19.50
CA TRP A 161 3.67 16.58 20.10
C TRP A 161 3.95 17.12 21.51
N LEU A 162 3.35 18.26 21.88
CA LEU A 162 3.53 18.91 23.18
C LEU A 162 3.32 17.98 24.38
N PRO A 163 2.30 17.11 24.43
CA PRO A 163 2.05 16.30 25.61
C PRO A 163 3.14 15.28 25.92
N GLY A 164 3.73 14.67 24.88
CA GLY A 164 4.84 13.74 25.04
C GLY A 164 6.09 14.44 25.62
N GLN A 165 6.33 15.69 25.18
CA GLN A 165 7.42 16.51 25.72
C GLN A 165 7.16 16.93 27.18
N VAL A 166 5.92 17.29 27.52
CA VAL A 166 5.54 17.66 28.90
C VAL A 166 5.67 16.46 29.85
N LEU A 167 5.25 15.27 29.43
CA LEU A 167 5.42 14.05 30.22
C LEU A 167 6.89 13.66 30.37
N ALA A 168 7.69 13.74 29.31
CA ALA A 168 9.13 13.48 29.38
C ALA A 168 9.84 14.45 30.34
N ALA A 169 9.49 15.74 30.29
CA ALA A 169 10.01 16.76 31.20
C ALA A 169 9.61 16.47 32.67
N GLY A 170 8.36 16.05 32.92
CA GLY A 170 7.90 15.66 34.25
C GLY A 170 8.65 14.47 34.85
N VAL A 171 8.94 13.43 34.04
CA VAL A 171 9.70 12.25 34.49
C VAL A 171 11.19 12.56 34.68
N LEU A 172 11.77 13.44 33.86
CA LEU A 172 13.12 13.98 34.08
C LEU A 172 13.20 14.76 35.40
N PHE A 173 12.17 15.56 35.71
CA PHE A 173 12.11 16.35 36.95
C PHE A 173 11.95 15.48 38.20
N SER A 174 11.36 14.28 38.09
CA SER A 174 11.21 13.34 39.22
C SER A 174 12.46 12.50 39.50
N GLY A 175 13.59 12.76 38.83
CA GLY A 175 14.88 12.09 39.05
C GLY A 175 14.96 10.66 38.50
N SER A 176 13.93 10.17 37.81
CA SER A 176 13.90 8.81 37.26
C SER A 176 14.29 8.81 35.78
N PHE A 177 15.59 8.98 35.54
CA PHE A 177 16.16 9.15 34.19
C PHE A 177 15.88 7.94 33.26
N LEU A 178 15.85 6.72 33.81
CA LEU A 178 15.60 5.49 33.04
C LEU A 178 14.16 5.37 32.53
N LEU A 179 13.17 5.80 33.32
CA LEU A 179 11.76 5.78 32.90
C LEU A 179 11.49 6.84 31.83
N ALA A 180 12.12 8.02 31.91
CA ALA A 180 11.98 9.10 30.93
C ALA A 180 12.47 8.68 29.53
N VAL A 181 13.56 7.90 29.47
CA VAL A 181 14.09 7.39 28.20
C VAL A 181 13.14 6.37 27.59
N ILE A 182 12.58 5.45 28.38
CA ILE A 182 11.70 4.39 27.88
C ILE A 182 10.33 4.95 27.44
N THR A 183 9.71 5.86 28.22
CA THR A 183 8.41 6.46 27.85
C THR A 183 8.55 7.52 26.77
N GLY A 184 9.58 8.38 26.85
CA GLY A 184 9.81 9.44 25.87
C GLY A 184 10.14 8.89 24.48
N TRP A 185 11.08 7.95 24.39
CA TRP A 185 11.43 7.33 23.11
C TRP A 185 10.39 6.30 22.66
N GLY A 186 9.75 5.57 23.58
CA GLY A 186 8.69 4.61 23.25
C GLY A 186 7.47 5.27 22.61
N VAL A 187 7.05 6.44 23.11
CA VAL A 187 5.92 7.20 22.54
C VAL A 187 6.31 7.87 21.22
N VAL A 188 7.51 8.44 21.11
CA VAL A 188 7.98 9.09 19.87
C VAL A 188 8.27 8.07 18.75
N ALA A 189 8.88 6.93 19.08
CA ALA A 189 9.13 5.85 18.12
C ALA A 189 7.83 5.12 17.74
N GLY A 190 6.92 4.91 18.70
CA GLY A 190 5.59 4.37 18.45
C GLY A 190 4.75 5.26 17.53
N ALA A 191 4.78 6.58 17.76
CA ALA A 191 4.09 7.57 16.92
C ALA A 191 4.66 7.66 15.50
N ARG A 192 5.96 7.40 15.31
CA ARG A 192 6.58 7.32 13.97
C ARG A 192 6.26 6.03 13.23
N ARG A 193 6.09 4.89 13.92
CA ARG A 193 5.86 3.57 13.30
C ARG A 193 4.39 3.23 13.08
N PHE A 194 3.47 3.70 13.91
CA PHE A 194 2.05 3.37 13.78
C PHE A 194 1.27 4.39 12.93
N GLY A 195 1.25 4.15 11.63
CA GLY A 195 -0.02 4.18 10.90
C GLY A 195 -0.53 5.49 10.31
N ALA A 196 0.22 6.59 10.36
CA ALA A 196 -0.11 7.72 9.49
C ALA A 196 0.47 7.44 8.09
N SER A 197 -0.36 6.97 7.16
CA SER A 197 -0.17 7.42 5.77
C SER A 197 -0.09 8.95 5.86
N PRO A 198 1.01 9.61 5.44
CA PRO A 198 1.12 11.06 5.50
C PRO A 198 0.06 11.76 4.64
N PHE A 199 -0.71 10.99 3.87
CA PHE A 199 -1.65 11.47 2.88
C PHE A 199 -3.06 11.42 3.41
N ARG A 200 -3.64 12.59 3.68
CA ARG A 200 -5.09 12.71 3.87
C ARG A 200 -5.74 12.54 2.49
N ARG A 201 -6.60 11.53 2.33
CA ARG A 201 -7.40 11.40 1.10
C ARG A 201 -8.25 12.64 0.90
N THR A 202 -8.35 13.10 -0.34
CA THR A 202 -9.31 14.15 -0.71
C THR A 202 -10.69 13.51 -0.94
N GLY A 203 -11.75 14.32 -1.07
CA GLY A 203 -13.07 13.81 -1.47
C GLY A 203 -13.04 13.04 -2.80
N ARG A 204 -12.20 13.46 -3.77
CA ARG A 204 -12.00 12.73 -5.03
C ARG A 204 -11.31 11.38 -4.80
N GLY A 205 -10.31 11.34 -3.93
CA GLY A 205 -9.63 10.09 -3.55
C GLY A 205 -10.55 9.13 -2.80
N GLU A 206 -11.42 9.64 -1.92
CA GLU A 206 -12.43 8.83 -1.22
C GLU A 206 -13.47 8.26 -2.19
N GLN A 207 -13.95 9.04 -3.16
CA GLN A 207 -14.86 8.56 -4.20
C GLN A 207 -14.21 7.47 -5.07
N ALA A 208 -12.98 7.69 -5.52
CA ALA A 208 -12.25 6.70 -6.32
C ALA A 208 -12.01 5.41 -5.52
N ALA A 209 -11.65 5.51 -4.24
CA ALA A 209 -11.50 4.36 -3.36
C ALA A 209 -12.83 3.63 -3.13
N ALA A 210 -13.95 4.35 -2.97
CA ALA A 210 -15.27 3.76 -2.80
C ALA A 210 -15.72 3.02 -4.08
N GLN A 211 -15.48 3.60 -5.26
CA GLN A 211 -15.72 2.93 -6.54
C GLN A 211 -14.84 1.69 -6.69
N LEU A 212 -13.56 1.77 -6.32
CA LEU A 212 -12.65 0.63 -6.38
C LEU A 212 -13.09 -0.51 -5.43
N ASN A 213 -13.58 -0.19 -4.23
CA ASN A 213 -14.16 -1.18 -3.32
C ASN A 213 -15.45 -1.79 -3.88
N ALA A 214 -16.29 -1.02 -4.58
CA ALA A 214 -17.46 -1.55 -5.26
C ALA A 214 -17.07 -2.52 -6.40
N PHE A 215 -16.04 -2.18 -7.17
CA PHE A 215 -15.48 -3.05 -8.20
C PHE A 215 -14.84 -4.31 -7.62
N ARG A 216 -14.14 -4.20 -6.48
CA ARG A 216 -13.63 -5.37 -5.73
C ARG A 216 -14.77 -6.33 -5.37
N ARG A 217 -15.88 -5.82 -4.82
CA ARG A 217 -17.08 -6.62 -4.50
C ARG A 217 -17.68 -7.28 -5.74
N PHE A 218 -17.68 -6.59 -6.88
CA PHE A 218 -18.07 -7.17 -8.17
C PHE A 218 -17.18 -8.35 -8.56
N LEU A 219 -15.85 -8.17 -8.57
CA LEU A 219 -14.90 -9.22 -8.94
C LEU A 219 -14.97 -10.42 -8.00
N GLU A 220 -15.12 -10.20 -6.69
CA GLU A 220 -15.34 -11.27 -5.71
C GLU A 220 -16.58 -12.10 -6.02
N THR A 221 -17.63 -11.48 -6.56
CA THR A 221 -18.87 -12.14 -6.96
C THR A 221 -18.72 -12.83 -8.32
N GLU A 222 -18.23 -12.11 -9.33
CA GLU A 222 -18.02 -12.62 -10.69
C GLU A 222 -17.14 -13.87 -10.68
N ARG A 223 -16.06 -13.86 -9.90
CA ARG A 223 -15.15 -15.01 -9.72
C ARG A 223 -15.86 -16.28 -9.26
N ARG A 224 -16.88 -16.17 -8.41
CA ARG A 224 -17.66 -17.31 -7.89
C ARG A 224 -18.68 -17.81 -8.91
N THR A 225 -19.24 -16.91 -9.72
CA THR A 225 -20.35 -17.23 -10.63
C THR A 225 -19.91 -17.56 -12.06
N ASN A 226 -18.86 -16.92 -12.56
CA ASN A 226 -18.35 -17.05 -13.92
C ASN A 226 -16.82 -16.88 -13.96
N PRO A 227 -16.04 -17.93 -13.61
CA PRO A 227 -14.60 -17.83 -13.52
C PRO A 227 -13.92 -17.38 -14.82
N GLY A 228 -14.42 -17.80 -16.00
CA GLY A 228 -13.88 -17.40 -17.30
C GLY A 228 -14.08 -15.91 -17.62
N GLY A 229 -15.15 -15.29 -17.11
CA GLY A 229 -15.40 -13.85 -17.26
C GLY A 229 -14.34 -12.97 -16.59
N THR A 230 -13.67 -13.50 -15.56
CA THR A 230 -12.66 -12.77 -14.78
C THR A 230 -11.31 -12.66 -15.48
N ALA A 231 -11.05 -13.45 -16.53
CA ALA A 231 -9.74 -13.47 -17.22
C ALA A 231 -9.36 -12.09 -17.79
N ARG A 232 -10.36 -11.34 -18.29
CA ARG A 232 -10.16 -9.96 -18.77
C ARG A 232 -9.73 -8.98 -17.67
N HIS A 233 -9.95 -9.33 -16.41
CA HIS A 233 -9.66 -8.52 -15.22
C HIS A 233 -8.45 -9.07 -14.44
N LEU A 234 -7.66 -9.97 -15.02
CA LEU A 234 -6.46 -10.55 -14.38
C LEU A 234 -5.56 -9.52 -13.69
N PRO A 235 -5.19 -8.38 -14.33
CA PRO A 235 -4.33 -7.39 -13.67
C PRO A 235 -4.97 -6.80 -12.39
N TRP A 236 -6.30 -6.65 -12.39
CA TRP A 236 -7.05 -6.11 -11.26
C TRP A 236 -7.18 -7.11 -10.12
N LEU A 237 -7.31 -8.41 -10.42
CA LEU A 237 -7.32 -9.45 -9.39
C LEU A 237 -6.02 -9.44 -8.59
N VAL A 238 -4.87 -9.39 -9.29
CA VAL A 238 -3.53 -9.33 -8.67
C VAL A 238 -3.37 -8.05 -7.83
N ALA A 239 -3.80 -6.90 -8.37
CA ALA A 239 -3.71 -5.64 -7.65
C ALA A 239 -4.55 -5.62 -6.36
N LEU A 240 -5.75 -6.22 -6.39
CA LEU A 240 -6.69 -6.23 -5.28
C LEU A 240 -6.41 -7.31 -4.23
N GLY A 241 -5.50 -8.24 -4.51
CA GLY A 241 -5.24 -9.35 -3.62
C GLY A 241 -6.35 -10.40 -3.63
N LEU A 242 -6.98 -10.65 -4.78
CA LEU A 242 -8.10 -11.60 -4.92
C LEU A 242 -7.67 -12.96 -5.51
N GLU A 243 -6.37 -13.23 -5.49
CA GLU A 243 -5.71 -14.41 -6.05
C GLU A 243 -5.73 -15.68 -5.17
N ASP A 244 -6.42 -15.70 -4.03
CA ASP A 244 -6.29 -16.74 -2.98
C ASP A 244 -6.46 -18.23 -3.44
N ASP A 245 -7.06 -18.50 -4.61
CA ASP A 245 -7.15 -19.87 -5.18
C ASP A 245 -6.04 -20.21 -6.21
N TRP A 246 -5.16 -19.25 -6.51
CA TRP A 246 -4.05 -19.34 -7.46
C TRP A 246 -2.78 -19.38 -6.62
N GLY A 247 -2.46 -20.57 -6.12
CA GLY A 247 -1.41 -20.85 -5.12
C GLY A 247 -0.31 -19.79 -5.04
N SER A 248 -0.31 -19.05 -3.94
CA SER A 248 0.81 -18.27 -3.40
C SER A 248 1.67 -17.56 -4.44
N TRP A 249 1.13 -16.51 -5.04
CA TRP A 249 1.92 -15.54 -5.78
C TRP A 249 2.65 -14.56 -4.82
N THR A 250 3.42 -15.12 -3.89
CA THR A 250 4.47 -14.37 -3.19
C THR A 250 5.70 -14.41 -4.08
N PHE A 251 6.11 -13.27 -4.64
CA PHE A 251 7.34 -13.15 -5.44
C PHE A 251 8.58 -13.81 -4.81
N GLY A 252 8.57 -14.04 -3.49
CA GLY A 252 9.64 -14.71 -2.74
C GLY A 252 9.62 -16.25 -2.66
N THR A 253 8.61 -16.99 -3.15
CA THR A 253 8.67 -18.46 -3.14
C THR A 253 7.86 -19.09 -4.28
N SER A 254 8.57 -19.70 -5.23
CA SER A 254 8.12 -20.67 -6.24
C SER A 254 7.08 -20.23 -7.28
N GLY A 255 7.58 -19.82 -8.46
CA GLY A 255 7.03 -20.13 -9.80
C GLY A 255 5.66 -19.56 -10.16
N LEU A 256 5.61 -18.71 -11.19
CA LEU A 256 4.34 -18.32 -11.81
C LEU A 256 3.59 -19.56 -12.34
N PRO A 257 2.29 -19.72 -12.07
CA PRO A 257 1.49 -20.68 -12.80
C PRO A 257 1.39 -20.25 -14.26
N ASP A 258 1.38 -21.27 -15.12
CA ASP A 258 1.26 -21.20 -16.55
C ASP A 258 0.13 -20.24 -17.00
N VAL A 259 0.51 -18.99 -17.27
CA VAL A 259 -0.38 -17.92 -17.76
C VAL A 259 -1.01 -18.32 -19.10
N GLN A 260 -0.41 -19.26 -19.85
CA GLN A 260 -0.97 -19.79 -21.10
C GLN A 260 -2.17 -20.71 -20.85
N SER A 261 -2.19 -21.50 -19.77
CA SER A 261 -3.31 -22.41 -19.45
C SER A 261 -4.64 -21.70 -19.16
N VAL A 262 -4.58 -20.40 -18.83
CA VAL A 262 -5.72 -19.54 -18.51
C VAL A 262 -6.18 -18.74 -19.72
N LEU A 263 -5.27 -18.37 -20.61
CA LEU A 263 -5.61 -17.72 -21.87
C LEU A 263 -6.05 -18.71 -22.96
N SER A 264 -5.88 -20.02 -22.73
CA SER A 264 -6.25 -21.10 -23.65
C SER A 264 -7.49 -21.92 -23.25
N ARG A 265 -8.25 -21.48 -22.22
CA ARG A 265 -9.54 -22.08 -21.84
C ARG A 265 -10.72 -21.14 -22.06
#